data_AF-A0A3P6T2H0-F1
#
_entry.id   AF-A0A3P6T2H0-F1
#
_cell.length_a   1.000
_cell.length_b   1.000
_cell.length_c   1.000
_cell.angle_alpha   90.00
_cell.angle_beta   90.00
_cell.angle_gamma   90.00
#
_symmetry.space_group_name_H-M   'P 1'
#
loop_
_entity.id
_entity.type
_entity.pdbx_description
1 polymer ?
#
loop_
_entity_poly.entity_id
_entity_poly.type
_entity_poly.pdbx_seq_one_letter_code
_entity_poly.pdbx_strand_id
1 'polypeptide(L)'
;MIREFVILVSFAIGTGAVTCESPNHSAITFSTTDAFFHFSTTYIIEFNLQCANNVKDMAVYGIVSGRVYQAAVSEETSKHQISWQLEHGDSAAQIFDVVIYDEDGLTAYRKAERSHDDTSKVKSLFTVQLKHPGVSKSSPVASETVVTAFALIALYIGYHFKSQLMA
;
A
#
# COMPACT_ATOMS: atom_id res chain seq x y z
N MET A 1 -36.08 31.40 -32.28
CA MET A 1 -34.85 30.76 -32.80
C MET A 1 -33.54 31.33 -32.23
N ILE A 2 -33.45 32.59 -31.81
CA ILE A 2 -32.20 33.14 -31.21
C ILE A 2 -32.03 32.76 -29.73
N ARG A 3 -33.12 32.54 -28.99
CA ARG A 3 -33.09 32.24 -27.55
C ARG A 3 -32.62 30.81 -27.21
N GLU A 4 -32.79 29.87 -28.13
CA GLU A 4 -32.37 28.47 -27.94
C GLU A 4 -30.87 28.26 -28.15
N PHE A 5 -30.27 29.06 -29.04
CA PHE A 5 -28.82 29.00 -29.28
C PHE A 5 -28.01 29.53 -28.08
N VAL A 6 -28.57 30.46 -27.32
CA VAL A 6 -27.92 31.04 -26.12
C VAL A 6 -27.86 30.04 -24.95
N ILE A 7 -28.81 29.10 -24.88
CA ILE A 7 -28.87 28.10 -23.80
C ILE A 7 -27.88 26.94 -24.05
N LEU A 8 -27.57 26.65 -25.33
CA LEU A 8 -26.58 25.63 -25.69
C LEU A 8 -25.12 26.08 -25.50
N VAL A 9 -24.85 27.39 -25.54
CA VAL A 9 -23.49 27.94 -25.41
C VAL A 9 -23.05 28.10 -23.94
N SER A 10 -23.99 28.20 -23.00
CA SER A 10 -23.69 28.37 -21.57
C SER A 10 -23.40 27.07 -20.81
N PHE A 11 -23.58 25.90 -21.42
CA PHE A 11 -23.21 24.60 -20.83
C PHE A 11 -21.78 24.14 -21.18
N ALA A 12 -20.95 25.04 -21.73
CA ALA A 12 -19.54 24.80 -22.02
C ALA A 12 -18.61 25.52 -21.01
N ILE A 13 -19.05 25.70 -19.76
CA ILE A 13 -18.15 26.15 -18.70
C ILE A 13 -17.31 24.94 -18.29
N GLY A 14 -16.07 24.93 -18.80
CA GLY A 14 -15.10 23.89 -18.57
C GLY A 14 -14.95 23.56 -17.10
N THR A 15 -15.10 22.27 -16.78
CA THR A 15 -14.54 21.68 -15.58
C THR A 15 -13.02 21.85 -15.68
N GLY A 16 -12.48 22.84 -14.97
CA GLY A 16 -11.04 22.96 -14.81
C GLY A 16 -10.55 21.70 -14.11
N ALA A 17 -9.84 20.84 -14.84
CA ALA A 17 -9.14 19.73 -14.23
C ALA A 17 -8.13 20.32 -13.25
N VAL A 18 -8.33 20.02 -11.97
CA VAL A 18 -7.53 20.59 -10.89
C VAL A 18 -6.22 19.81 -10.84
N THR A 19 -5.22 20.30 -11.56
CA THR A 19 -3.90 19.67 -11.62
C THR A 19 -3.00 20.21 -10.51
N CYS A 20 -2.26 19.31 -9.86
CA CYS A 20 -1.30 19.66 -8.82
C CYS A 20 -0.02 20.21 -9.46
N GLU A 21 0.25 21.50 -9.25
CA GLU A 21 1.48 22.14 -9.69
C GLU A 21 2.57 22.02 -8.60
N SER A 22 3.73 21.45 -8.97
CA SER A 22 4.90 21.22 -8.12
C SER A 22 4.62 20.41 -6.83
N PRO A 23 4.46 19.08 -6.92
CA PRO A 23 4.16 18.25 -5.75
C PRO A 23 5.38 18.14 -4.82
N ASN A 24 5.27 18.73 -3.63
CA ASN A 24 6.18 18.45 -2.52
C ASN A 24 5.60 17.28 -1.70
N HIS A 25 6.41 16.25 -1.45
CA HIS A 25 5.93 15.02 -0.82
C HIS A 25 6.85 14.56 0.31
N SER A 26 6.23 14.03 1.36
CA SER A 26 6.91 13.22 2.38
C SER A 26 6.23 11.87 2.39
N ALA A 27 6.99 10.80 2.16
CA ALA A 27 6.46 9.45 2.06
C ALA A 27 7.09 8.55 3.12
N ILE A 28 6.26 7.70 3.72
CA ILE A 28 6.64 6.68 4.68
C ILE A 28 6.13 5.35 4.13
N THR A 29 7.04 4.37 4.08
CA THR A 29 6.75 3.05 3.52
C THR A 29 6.81 2.00 4.61
N PHE A 30 5.79 1.15 4.66
CA PHE A 30 5.71 0.03 5.59
C PHE A 30 5.39 -1.25 4.83
N SER A 31 5.97 -2.36 5.28
CA SER A 31 5.68 -3.68 4.75
C SER A 31 5.72 -4.69 5.87
N THR A 32 4.75 -5.61 5.91
CA THR A 32 4.77 -6.73 6.85
C THR A 32 5.91 -7.68 6.49
N THR A 33 6.69 -8.13 7.46
CA THR A 33 7.79 -9.10 7.24
C THR A 33 7.55 -10.46 7.88
N ASP A 34 6.47 -10.60 8.65
CA ASP A 34 6.13 -11.82 9.38
C ASP A 34 5.22 -12.72 8.52
N ALA A 35 5.78 -13.84 8.04
CA ALA A 35 5.05 -14.84 7.27
C ALA A 35 4.39 -15.93 8.11
N PHE A 36 4.59 -15.92 9.43
CA PHE A 36 4.08 -16.99 10.27
C PHE A 36 2.59 -16.80 10.59
N PHE A 37 2.20 -15.60 11.02
CA PHE A 37 0.82 -15.31 11.40
C PHE A 37 -0.05 -14.83 10.24
N HIS A 38 0.58 -14.35 9.16
CA HIS A 38 -0.13 -13.78 8.02
C HIS A 38 -0.11 -14.73 6.82
N PHE A 39 -1.23 -14.81 6.09
CA PHE A 39 -1.32 -15.55 4.82
C PHE A 39 -0.85 -14.73 3.61
N SER A 40 -0.91 -13.41 3.72
CA SER A 40 -0.44 -12.45 2.71
C SER A 40 0.45 -11.37 3.32
N THR A 41 1.37 -10.85 2.52
CA THR A 41 2.22 -9.72 2.89
C THR A 41 1.54 -8.44 2.46
N THR A 42 1.31 -7.54 3.42
CA THR A 42 0.69 -6.24 3.18
C THR A 42 1.76 -5.17 3.04
N TYR A 43 1.60 -4.33 2.02
CA TYR A 43 2.43 -3.17 1.74
C TYR A 43 1.59 -1.92 1.91
N ILE A 44 2.17 -0.91 2.53
CA ILE A 44 1.51 0.36 2.82
C ILE A 44 2.48 1.48 2.49
N ILE A 45 2.01 2.45 1.72
CA ILE A 45 2.70 3.71 1.51
C ILE A 45 1.78 4.81 1.99
N GLU A 46 2.26 5.57 2.96
CA GLU A 46 1.60 6.78 3.44
C GLU A 46 2.39 7.98 2.93
N PHE A 47 1.73 8.96 2.33
CA PHE A 47 2.38 10.19 1.91
C PHE A 47 1.52 11.42 2.16
N ASN A 48 2.18 12.53 2.43
CA ASN A 48 1.56 13.85 2.45
C ASN A 48 1.88 14.54 1.13
N LEU A 49 0.86 15.11 0.49
CA LEU A 49 0.97 15.84 -0.77
C LEU A 49 0.72 17.32 -0.52
N GLN A 50 1.71 18.17 -0.80
CA GLN A 50 1.56 19.62 -0.78
C GLN A 50 1.71 20.15 -2.21
N CYS A 51 0.63 20.70 -2.74
CA CYS A 51 0.59 21.34 -4.05
C CYS A 51 0.67 22.86 -3.90
N ALA A 52 1.37 23.55 -4.79
CA ALA A 52 1.43 25.01 -4.79
C ALA A 52 0.02 25.67 -4.91
N ASN A 53 -0.90 24.97 -5.58
CA ASN A 53 -2.29 25.39 -5.80
C ASN A 53 -3.24 25.11 -4.62
N ASN A 54 -2.75 24.61 -3.47
CA ASN A 54 -3.55 24.34 -2.26
C ASN A 54 -4.81 23.48 -2.49
N VAL A 55 -4.71 22.51 -3.39
CA VAL A 55 -5.79 21.57 -3.69
C VAL A 55 -5.81 20.49 -2.62
N LYS A 56 -6.93 20.33 -1.92
CA LYS A 56 -7.07 19.40 -0.78
C LYS A 56 -7.85 18.12 -1.10
N ASP A 57 -8.79 18.18 -2.05
CA ASP A 57 -9.67 17.06 -2.42
C ASP A 57 -9.36 16.54 -3.83
N MET A 58 -8.09 16.22 -4.09
CA MET A 58 -7.70 15.58 -5.34
C MET A 58 -7.59 14.07 -5.14
N ALA A 59 -8.29 13.30 -5.96
CA ALA A 59 -8.09 11.86 -5.99
C ALA A 59 -6.75 11.53 -6.67
N VAL A 60 -6.00 10.64 -6.03
CA VAL A 60 -4.65 10.26 -6.42
C VAL A 60 -4.60 8.75 -6.62
N TYR A 61 -3.84 8.30 -7.61
CA TYR A 61 -3.69 6.89 -7.93
C TYR A 61 -2.22 6.49 -7.97
N GLY A 62 -1.90 5.33 -7.42
CA GLY A 62 -0.59 4.71 -7.57
C GLY A 62 -0.65 3.53 -8.51
N ILE A 63 0.39 3.38 -9.33
CA ILE A 63 0.57 2.22 -10.17
C ILE A 63 1.72 1.40 -9.58
N VAL A 64 1.44 0.14 -9.27
CA VAL A 64 2.40 -0.82 -8.72
C VAL A 64 2.38 -2.06 -9.59
N SER A 65 3.52 -2.42 -10.18
CA SER A 65 3.65 -3.60 -11.05
C SER A 65 2.55 -3.69 -12.13
N GLY A 66 2.16 -2.54 -12.71
CA GLY A 66 1.14 -2.43 -13.75
C GLY A 66 -0.32 -2.44 -13.26
N ARG A 67 -0.57 -2.56 -11.95
CA ARG A 67 -1.92 -2.48 -11.37
C ARG A 67 -2.16 -1.10 -10.77
N VAL A 68 -3.37 -0.56 -10.99
CA VAL A 68 -3.78 0.75 -10.48
C VAL A 68 -4.45 0.59 -9.12
N TYR A 69 -3.99 1.36 -8.14
CA TYR A 69 -4.55 1.47 -6.80
C TYR A 69 -4.95 2.90 -6.51
N GLN A 70 -6.13 3.12 -5.94
CA GLN A 70 -6.57 4.44 -5.51
C GLN A 70 -6.02 4.73 -4.11
N ALA A 71 -5.55 5.96 -3.88
CA ALA A 71 -5.15 6.41 -2.56
C ALA A 71 -6.38 6.71 -1.69
N ALA A 72 -6.41 6.14 -0.49
CA ALA A 72 -7.36 6.51 0.55
C ALA A 72 -6.84 7.74 1.29
N VAL A 73 -7.73 8.66 1.68
CA VAL A 73 -7.37 9.84 2.47
C VAL A 73 -7.81 9.62 3.92
N SER A 74 -6.88 9.79 4.86
CA SER A 74 -7.18 9.76 6.30
C SER A 74 -7.88 11.06 6.71
N GLU A 75 -9.08 10.98 7.28
CA GLU A 75 -9.83 12.15 7.75
C GLU A 75 -9.11 12.90 8.88
N GLU A 76 -8.35 12.18 9.72
CA GLU A 76 -7.68 12.75 10.89
C GLU A 76 -6.36 13.45 10.54
N THR A 77 -5.56 12.85 9.65
CA THR A 77 -4.21 13.34 9.36
C THR A 77 -4.07 13.98 7.98
N SER A 78 -5.12 13.93 7.14
CA SER A 78 -5.12 14.38 5.74
C SER A 78 -4.00 13.75 4.90
N LYS A 79 -3.52 12.58 5.32
CA LYS A 79 -2.49 11.82 4.60
C LYS A 79 -3.13 10.85 3.63
N HIS A 80 -2.45 10.64 2.52
CA HIS A 80 -2.85 9.71 1.48
C HIS A 80 -2.18 8.37 1.76
N GLN A 81 -2.93 7.29 1.64
CA GLN A 81 -2.46 5.94 1.88
C GLN A 81 -2.82 5.04 0.70
N ILE A 82 -1.82 4.34 0.17
CA ILE A 82 -2.01 3.28 -0.82
C ILE A 82 -1.57 1.98 -0.16
N SER A 83 -2.42 0.97 -0.21
CA SER A 83 -2.10 -0.35 0.30
C SER A 83 -2.48 -1.44 -0.68
N TRP A 84 -1.67 -2.48 -0.70
CA TRP A 84 -1.91 -3.66 -1.50
C TRP A 84 -1.32 -4.89 -0.80
N GLN A 85 -1.73 -6.07 -1.25
CA GLN A 85 -1.34 -7.34 -0.65
C GLN A 85 -0.86 -8.29 -1.74
N LEU A 86 0.24 -9.00 -1.46
CA LEU A 86 0.69 -10.13 -2.27
C LEU A 86 0.69 -11.39 -1.41
N GLU A 87 0.64 -12.55 -2.06
CA GLU A 87 0.88 -13.81 -1.39
C GLU A 87 2.34 -13.90 -0.91
N HIS A 88 2.59 -14.63 0.18
CA HIS A 88 3.95 -14.80 0.71
C HIS A 88 4.92 -15.43 -0.28
N GLY A 89 4.43 -16.29 -1.19
CA GLY A 89 5.25 -16.88 -2.26
C GLY A 89 5.78 -15.84 -3.25
N ASP A 90 4.98 -14.82 -3.54
CA ASP A 90 5.32 -13.74 -4.48
C ASP A 90 5.97 -12.53 -3.79
N SER A 91 5.97 -12.53 -2.45
CA SER A 91 6.52 -11.48 -1.59
C SER A 91 7.98 -11.72 -1.23
N ALA A 92 8.82 -11.92 -2.26
CA ALA A 92 10.26 -11.99 -2.09
C ALA A 92 10.86 -10.61 -1.76
N ALA A 93 12.13 -10.60 -1.34
CA ALA A 93 12.88 -9.36 -1.12
C ALA A 93 13.02 -8.59 -2.44
N GLN A 94 12.30 -7.48 -2.57
CA GLN A 94 12.27 -6.69 -3.78
C GLN A 94 12.01 -5.21 -3.48
N ILE A 95 12.27 -4.37 -4.48
CA ILE A 95 11.96 -2.94 -4.44
C ILE A 95 10.74 -2.73 -5.33
N PHE A 96 9.68 -2.15 -4.77
CA PHE A 96 8.49 -1.78 -5.52
C PHE A 96 8.58 -0.29 -5.88
N ASP A 97 8.61 -0.01 -7.17
CA ASP A 97 8.49 1.36 -7.69
C ASP A 97 7.00 1.71 -7.80
N VAL A 98 6.55 2.60 -6.93
CA VAL A 98 5.17 3.07 -6.90
C VAL A 98 5.11 4.44 -7.54
N VAL A 99 4.55 4.48 -8.74
CA VAL A 99 4.41 5.72 -9.52
C VAL A 99 3.05 6.34 -9.23
N ILE A 100 3.06 7.59 -8.77
CA ILE A 100 1.86 8.31 -8.37
C ILE A 100 1.39 9.23 -9.51
N TYR A 101 0.10 9.19 -9.81
CA TYR A 101 -0.59 9.97 -10.83
C TYR A 101 -1.80 10.70 -10.23
N ASP A 102 -2.16 11.82 -10.83
CA ASP A 102 -3.49 12.43 -10.68
C ASP A 102 -4.50 11.77 -11.64
N GLU A 103 -5.75 12.23 -11.59
CA GLU A 103 -6.82 11.79 -12.49
C GLU A 103 -6.42 11.91 -13.97
N ASP A 104 -5.85 13.05 -14.37
CA ASP A 104 -5.46 13.31 -15.76
C ASP A 104 -4.32 12.39 -16.22
N GLY A 105 -3.29 12.24 -15.38
CA GLY A 105 -2.15 11.35 -15.57
C GLY A 105 -2.57 9.88 -15.67
N LEU A 106 -3.55 9.46 -14.88
CA LEU A 106 -4.12 8.11 -14.97
C LEU A 106 -4.86 7.89 -16.31
N THR A 107 -5.62 8.87 -16.79
CA THR A 107 -6.29 8.74 -18.09
C THR A 107 -5.28 8.64 -19.23
N ALA A 108 -4.19 9.41 -19.15
CA ALA A 108 -3.08 9.36 -20.08
C ALA A 108 -2.35 8.01 -20.02
N TYR A 109 -2.11 7.48 -18.81
CA TYR A 109 -1.52 6.15 -18.61
C TYR A 109 -2.36 5.06 -19.27
N ARG A 110 -3.67 5.03 -18.99
CA ARG A 110 -4.59 4.05 -19.61
C ARG A 110 -4.66 4.20 -21.12
N LYS A 111 -4.48 5.42 -21.66
CA LYS A 111 -4.43 5.65 -23.11
C LYS A 111 -3.16 5.06 -23.71
N ALA A 112 -2.00 5.29 -23.09
CA ALA A 112 -0.72 4.74 -23.50
C ALA A 112 -0.69 3.21 -23.43
N GLU A 113 -1.27 2.63 -22.39
CA GLU A 113 -1.39 1.17 -22.22
C GLU A 113 -2.18 0.54 -23.39
N ARG A 114 -3.30 1.17 -23.79
CA ARG A 114 -4.10 0.69 -24.93
C ARG A 114 -3.42 0.88 -26.27
N SER A 115 -2.57 1.89 -26.43
CA SER A 115 -1.83 2.11 -27.68
C SER A 115 -0.54 1.29 -27.78
N HIS A 116 -0.22 0.46 -26.77
CA HIS A 116 1.07 -0.22 -26.65
C HIS A 116 2.29 0.73 -26.72
N ASP A 117 2.09 2.01 -26.33
CA ASP A 117 3.17 2.99 -26.23
C ASP A 117 3.91 2.87 -24.89
N ASP A 118 5.11 3.46 -24.81
CA ASP A 118 5.91 3.53 -23.58
C ASP A 118 5.14 4.29 -22.47
N THR A 119 4.61 3.55 -21.49
CA THR A 119 3.89 4.11 -20.32
C THR A 119 4.77 4.98 -19.43
N SER A 120 6.09 4.89 -19.56
CA SER A 120 7.11 5.67 -18.86
C SER A 120 7.23 7.12 -19.37
N LYS A 121 6.65 7.45 -20.53
CA LYS A 121 6.63 8.83 -21.06
C LYS A 121 5.48 9.67 -20.49
N VAL A 122 4.56 9.06 -19.76
CA VAL A 122 3.42 9.77 -19.15
C VAL A 122 3.90 10.55 -17.92
N LYS A 123 3.48 11.81 -17.82
CA LYS A 123 3.86 12.70 -16.71
C LYS A 123 3.32 12.15 -15.38
N SER A 124 4.20 11.56 -14.58
CA SER A 124 3.92 11.19 -13.18
C SER A 124 4.09 12.38 -12.24
N LEU A 125 3.41 12.38 -11.10
CA LEU A 125 3.62 13.38 -10.05
C LEU A 125 4.96 13.15 -9.33
N PHE A 126 5.17 11.94 -8.82
CA PHE A 126 6.40 11.49 -8.17
C PHE A 126 6.42 9.96 -8.11
N THR A 127 7.59 9.39 -7.83
CA THR A 127 7.76 7.94 -7.66
C THR A 127 8.34 7.66 -6.29
N VAL A 128 7.73 6.72 -5.56
CA VAL A 128 8.19 6.28 -4.24
C VAL A 128 8.69 4.84 -4.35
N GLN A 129 9.91 4.60 -3.87
CA GLN A 129 10.47 3.26 -3.82
C GLN A 129 10.21 2.63 -2.45
N LEU A 130 9.46 1.53 -2.41
CA LEU A 130 9.28 0.73 -1.21
C LEU A 130 10.25 -0.45 -1.27
N LYS A 131 11.23 -0.48 -0.35
CA LYS A 131 12.16 -1.61 -0.22
C LYS A 131 11.61 -2.64 0.77
N HIS A 132 11.25 -3.82 0.29
CA HIS A 132 10.83 -4.92 1.14
C HIS A 132 12.01 -5.88 1.39
N PRO A 133 12.41 -6.11 2.65
CA PRO A 133 13.54 -7.00 2.98
C PRO A 133 13.24 -8.50 2.77
N GLY A 134 12.00 -8.84 2.40
CA GLY A 134 11.52 -10.22 2.30
C GLY A 134 10.88 -10.68 3.60
N VAL A 135 10.24 -11.84 3.52
CA VAL A 135 9.46 -12.39 4.62
C VAL A 135 10.24 -13.43 5.42
N SER A 136 10.22 -13.28 6.74
CA SER A 136 10.82 -14.24 7.66
C SER A 136 9.78 -15.28 8.06
N LYS A 137 10.15 -16.56 7.93
CA LYS A 137 9.36 -17.71 8.43
C LYS A 137 9.80 -18.14 9.83
N SER A 138 10.34 -17.23 10.63
CA SER A 138 10.77 -17.54 11.98
C SER A 138 9.57 -18.06 12.80
N SER A 139 9.73 -19.25 13.39
CA SER A 139 8.73 -19.81 14.30
C SER A 139 8.51 -18.83 15.47
N PRO A 140 7.26 -18.57 15.88
CA PRO A 140 6.96 -17.67 17.00
C PRO A 140 7.28 -18.34 18.34
N VAL A 141 7.47 -19.66 18.35
CA VAL A 141 7.79 -20.40 19.56
C VAL A 141 9.30 -20.32 19.77
N ALA A 142 9.71 -19.48 20.71
CA ALA A 142 11.08 -19.43 21.17
C ALA A 142 11.52 -20.82 21.64
N SER A 143 12.73 -21.24 21.28
CA SER A 143 13.25 -22.55 21.71
C SER A 143 13.26 -22.71 23.24
N GLU A 144 13.40 -21.60 23.96
CA GLU A 144 13.33 -21.53 25.42
C GLU A 144 11.98 -21.99 25.99
N THR A 145 10.86 -21.61 25.37
CA THR A 145 9.53 -22.01 25.86
C THR A 145 9.29 -23.50 25.64
N VAL A 146 9.79 -24.06 24.53
CA VAL A 146 9.74 -25.50 24.25
C VAL A 146 10.53 -26.29 25.31
N VAL A 147 11.77 -25.86 25.59
CA VAL A 147 12.63 -26.53 26.59
C VAL A 147 12.02 -26.44 27.98
N THR A 148 11.48 -25.28 28.36
CA THR A 148 10.85 -25.07 29.67
C THR A 148 9.58 -25.91 29.83
N ALA A 149 8.73 -25.96 28.80
CA ALA A 149 7.55 -26.82 28.81
C ALA A 149 7.92 -28.29 28.95
N PHE A 150 8.96 -28.75 28.24
CA PHE A 150 9.43 -30.12 28.33
C PHE A 150 9.97 -30.45 29.73
N ALA A 151 10.72 -29.53 30.36
CA ALA A 151 11.22 -29.70 31.72
C ALA A 151 10.07 -29.78 32.76
N LEU A 152 9.04 -28.94 32.62
CA LEU A 152 7.85 -28.98 33.49
C LEU A 152 7.08 -30.30 33.35
N ILE A 153 6.93 -30.81 32.13
CA ILE A 153 6.29 -32.12 31.88
C ILE A 153 7.10 -33.24 32.54
N ALA A 154 8.42 -33.25 32.39
CA ALA A 154 9.28 -34.27 33.00
C ALA A 154 9.20 -34.25 34.52
N LEU A 155 9.21 -33.06 35.13
CA LEU A 155 9.03 -32.89 36.58
C LEU A 155 7.66 -33.39 37.02
N TYR A 156 6.58 -33.02 36.32
CA TYR A 156 5.24 -33.48 36.65
C TYR A 156 5.13 -35.01 36.65
N ILE A 157 5.67 -35.67 35.63
CA ILE A 157 5.69 -37.14 35.54
C ILE A 157 6.46 -37.74 36.71
N GLY A 158 7.63 -37.19 37.04
CA GLY A 158 8.43 -37.64 38.19
C GLY A 158 7.69 -37.51 39.53
N TYR A 159 7.03 -36.38 39.76
CA TYR A 159 6.19 -36.17 40.94
C TYR A 159 4.98 -37.11 40.98
N HIS A 160 4.35 -37.36 39.85
CA HIS A 160 3.21 -38.27 39.75
C HIS A 160 3.61 -39.70 40.15
N PHE A 161 4.71 -40.24 39.60
CA PHE A 161 5.20 -41.56 40.00
C PHE A 161 5.58 -41.63 41.47
N LYS A 162 6.27 -40.60 41.99
CA LYS A 162 6.60 -40.52 43.41
C LYS A 162 5.34 -40.55 44.28
N SER A 163 4.30 -39.81 43.89
CA SER A 163 3.04 -39.75 44.64
C SER A 163 2.30 -41.09 44.68
N GLN A 164 2.35 -41.88 43.60
CA GLN A 164 1.74 -43.22 43.58
C GLN A 164 2.50 -44.25 44.42
N LEU A 165 3.80 -44.05 44.65
CA LEU A 165 4.60 -44.93 45.51
C LEU A 165 4.48 -44.59 47.00
N MET A 166 3.99 -43.39 47.35
CA MET A 166 3.82 -42.93 48.73
C MET A 166 2.37 -43.04 49.22
N ALA A 167 1.45 -43.50 48.37
CA ALA A 167 0.07 -43.87 48.71
C ALA A 167 -0.03 -45.39 48.93
#